data_AF-A0A3A4XYA7-F1
#
_entry.id   AF-A0A3A4XYA7-F1
#
_cell.length_a   1.000
_cell.length_b   1.000
_cell.length_c   1.000
_cell.angle_alpha   90.00
_cell.angle_beta   90.00
_cell.angle_gamma   90.00
#
_symmetry.space_group_name_H-M   'P 1'
#
loop_
_entity.id
_entity.type
_entity.pdbx_description
1 polymer ?
#
loop_
_entity_poly.entity_id
_entity_poly.type
_entity_poly.pdbx_seq_one_letter_code
_entity_poly.pdbx_strand_id
1 'polypeptide(L)'
;MNGFYQFLSGLGYSHPIHPTQINMPIGLAIGAFILGIAAVIRSDAAVGAKQMVLLAFLFIFPTVAAGFLDWWHFYGGAWVYPFGIKVGLGILLLVLLLAALLLGRRGKGISVAFLGVMLLAFVDAVALGYFGGEVVFGQQAPDAPEHRVGETVFRYNCSGCHPFGGNHIAPRHPVIGAHVIGNPESLTAWIRSPAPPMPAFPPARISDDRARELSAYFGAVWGKGQERGEGQEGHGHGDMGGGGHQ
;
A
#
# COMPACT_ATOMS: atom_id res chain seq x y z
N MET A 1 4.74 17.76 -4.10
CA MET A 1 4.09 16.91 -3.07
C MET A 1 4.87 16.83 -1.75
N ASN A 2 6.16 17.18 -1.69
CA ASN A 2 6.92 17.19 -0.42
C ASN A 2 6.56 18.32 0.56
N GLY A 3 6.08 19.49 0.09
CA GLY A 3 5.84 20.64 0.97
C GLY A 3 4.73 20.44 2.02
N PHE A 4 3.68 19.67 1.70
CA PHE A 4 2.59 19.41 2.64
C PHE A 4 3.02 18.49 3.79
N TYR A 5 3.68 17.36 3.49
CA TYR A 5 4.24 16.50 4.54
C TYR A 5 5.41 17.16 5.30
N GLN A 6 6.19 18.04 4.65
CA GLN A 6 7.20 18.84 5.36
C GLN A 6 6.56 19.80 6.37
N PHE A 7 5.46 20.47 5.98
CA PHE A 7 4.70 21.32 6.90
C PHE A 7 4.17 20.51 8.09
N LEU A 8 3.52 19.37 7.83
CA LEU A 8 3.01 18.50 8.90
C LEU A 8 4.14 17.98 9.81
N SER A 9 5.26 17.57 9.22
CA SER A 9 6.44 17.15 9.98
C SER A 9 7.01 18.28 10.82
N GLY A 10 6.94 19.54 10.35
CA GLY A 10 7.32 20.73 11.13
C GLY A 10 6.41 20.96 12.33
N LEU A 11 5.17 20.48 12.29
CA LEU A 11 4.24 20.44 13.42
C LEU A 11 4.37 19.18 14.28
N GLY A 12 5.33 18.29 13.98
CA GLY A 12 5.54 17.03 14.68
C GLY A 12 4.64 15.88 14.22
N TYR A 13 3.91 16.03 13.10
CA TYR A 13 3.07 14.97 12.53
C TYR A 13 3.77 14.31 11.33
N SER A 14 4.27 13.09 11.53
CA SER A 14 5.00 12.31 10.52
C SER A 14 4.23 11.10 9.98
N HIS A 15 2.95 10.95 10.35
CA HIS A 15 2.13 9.80 10.03
C HIS A 15 1.30 9.99 8.75
N PRO A 16 0.84 8.89 8.13
CA PRO A 16 -0.17 8.95 7.07
C PRO A 16 -1.48 9.55 7.61
N ILE A 17 -2.11 10.40 6.80
CA ILE A 17 -3.30 11.18 7.18
C ILE A 17 -4.57 10.37 6.93
N HIS A 18 -4.62 9.61 5.84
CA HIS A 18 -5.77 8.83 5.41
C HIS A 18 -6.32 7.91 6.51
N PRO A 19 -5.50 7.17 7.30
CA PRO A 19 -6.01 6.33 8.39
C PRO A 19 -6.80 7.10 9.46
N THR A 20 -6.48 8.38 9.68
CA THR A 20 -7.27 9.21 10.60
C THR A 20 -8.58 9.68 9.97
N GLN A 21 -8.56 9.96 8.67
CA GLN A 21 -9.70 10.49 7.95
C GLN A 21 -10.78 9.45 7.63
N ILE A 22 -10.41 8.18 7.39
CA ILE A 22 -11.38 7.10 7.09
C ILE A 22 -12.43 6.91 8.19
N ASN A 23 -12.11 7.29 9.44
CA ASN A 23 -13.04 7.20 10.56
C ASN A 23 -14.32 8.02 10.31
N MET A 24 -14.22 9.11 9.56
CA MET A 24 -15.37 9.96 9.25
C MET A 24 -16.37 9.24 8.32
N PRO A 25 -16.06 8.91 7.05
CA PRO A 25 -17.03 8.26 6.17
C PRO A 25 -17.47 6.88 6.69
N ILE A 26 -16.56 6.08 7.27
CA ILE A 26 -16.91 4.76 7.81
C ILE A 26 -17.83 4.89 9.03
N GLY A 27 -17.45 5.69 10.02
CA GLY A 27 -18.24 5.87 11.24
C GLY A 27 -19.62 6.46 10.94
N LEU A 28 -19.70 7.41 10.01
CA LEU A 28 -20.97 8.01 9.58
C LEU A 28 -21.83 7.03 8.77
N ALA A 29 -21.25 6.18 7.92
CA ALA A 29 -22.00 5.14 7.22
C ALA A 29 -22.56 4.08 8.19
N ILE A 30 -21.75 3.62 9.15
CA ILE A 30 -22.18 2.68 10.20
C ILE A 30 -23.28 3.32 11.06
N GLY A 31 -23.08 4.57 11.49
CA GLY A 31 -24.07 5.31 12.28
C GLY A 31 -25.38 5.51 11.53
N ALA A 32 -25.32 5.83 10.23
CA ALA A 32 -26.50 5.94 9.38
C ALA A 32 -27.28 4.62 9.28
N PHE A 33 -26.58 3.49 9.19
CA PHE A 33 -27.21 2.17 9.19
C PHE A 33 -27.90 1.87 10.53
N ILE A 34 -27.22 2.09 11.66
CA ILE A 34 -27.78 1.86 13.00
C ILE A 34 -28.99 2.76 13.26
N LEU A 35 -28.90 4.05 12.95
CA LEU A 35 -30.04 4.98 13.07
C LEU A 35 -31.17 4.63 12.10
N GLY A 36 -30.84 4.10 10.92
CA GLY A 36 -31.81 3.56 9.98
C GLY A 36 -32.63 2.42 10.60
N ILE A 37 -31.97 1.46 11.26
CA ILE A 37 -32.65 0.38 11.98
C ILE A 37 -33.49 0.95 13.12
N ALA A 38 -32.92 1.86 13.91
CA ALA A 38 -33.63 2.51 15.02
C ALA A 38 -34.89 3.26 14.54
N ALA A 39 -34.90 3.75 13.31
CA ALA A 39 -36.05 4.43 12.71
C ALA A 39 -37.30 3.56 12.57
N VAL A 40 -37.17 2.23 12.64
CA VAL A 40 -38.30 1.28 12.69
C VAL A 40 -39.08 1.43 14.00
N ILE A 41 -38.39 1.76 15.09
CA ILE A 41 -38.98 1.92 16.43
C ILE A 41 -39.27 3.41 16.70
N ARG A 42 -38.38 4.28 16.23
CA ARG A 42 -38.35 5.72 16.54
C ARG A 42 -38.20 6.55 15.27
N SER A 43 -39.32 7.00 14.71
CA SER A 43 -39.33 7.68 13.41
C SER A 43 -38.44 8.93 13.33
N ASP A 44 -38.12 9.57 14.47
CA ASP A 44 -37.19 10.70 14.55
C ASP A 44 -35.74 10.32 14.21
N ALA A 45 -35.33 9.06 14.46
CA ALA A 45 -34.00 8.56 14.10
C ALA A 45 -33.75 8.56 12.57
N ALA A 46 -34.82 8.56 11.76
CA ALA A 46 -34.73 8.64 10.30
C ALA A 46 -34.01 9.91 9.82
N VAL A 47 -34.20 11.04 10.52
CA VAL A 47 -33.56 12.31 10.17
C VAL A 47 -32.05 12.21 10.43
N GLY A 48 -31.66 11.67 11.58
CA GLY A 48 -30.26 11.46 11.93
C GLY A 48 -29.55 10.53 10.96
N ALA A 49 -30.20 9.43 10.55
CA ALA A 49 -29.66 8.51 9.55
C ALA A 49 -29.36 9.22 8.23
N LYS A 50 -30.31 10.02 7.72
CA LYS A 50 -30.15 10.77 6.46
C LYS A 50 -29.04 11.83 6.56
N GLN A 51 -28.94 12.52 7.69
CA GLN A 51 -27.88 13.50 7.94
C GLN A 51 -26.50 12.84 7.98
N MET A 52 -26.38 11.68 8.61
CA MET A 52 -25.14 10.92 8.63
C MET A 52 -24.71 10.47 7.23
N VAL A 53 -25.63 10.02 6.37
CA VAL A 53 -25.28 9.70 4.96
C VAL A 53 -24.76 10.94 4.22
N LEU A 54 -25.39 12.10 4.41
CA LEU A 54 -24.93 13.35 3.79
C LEU A 54 -23.51 13.71 4.24
N LEU A 55 -23.25 13.64 5.55
CA LEU A 55 -21.92 13.90 6.07
C LEU A 55 -20.91 12.84 5.56
N ALA A 56 -21.26 11.55 5.55
CA ALA A 56 -20.39 10.49 5.03
C ALA A 56 -20.00 10.76 3.57
N PHE A 57 -20.98 11.15 2.75
CA PHE A 57 -20.76 11.52 1.35
C PHE A 57 -19.84 12.73 1.21
N LEU A 58 -19.99 13.76 2.05
CA LEU A 58 -19.10 14.92 2.00
C LEU A 58 -17.67 14.58 2.45
N PHE A 59 -17.52 13.72 3.46
CA PHE A 59 -16.21 13.35 4.00
C PHE A 59 -15.47 12.31 3.14
N ILE A 60 -16.12 11.65 2.18
CA ILE A 60 -15.42 10.73 1.28
C ILE A 60 -14.37 11.47 0.43
N PHE A 61 -14.64 12.70 0.01
CA PHE A 61 -13.75 13.48 -0.85
C PHE A 61 -12.40 13.82 -0.18
N PRO A 62 -12.36 14.45 1.01
CA PRO A 62 -11.09 14.68 1.69
C PRO A 62 -10.39 13.36 2.02
N THR A 63 -11.13 12.32 2.40
CA THR A 63 -10.57 10.99 2.70
C THR A 63 -9.87 10.37 1.50
N VAL A 64 -10.48 10.41 0.32
CA VAL A 64 -9.91 9.93 -0.94
C VAL A 64 -8.67 10.75 -1.31
N ALA A 65 -8.74 12.08 -1.18
CA ALA A 65 -7.59 12.95 -1.45
C ALA A 65 -6.40 12.62 -0.55
N ALA A 66 -6.62 12.45 0.76
CA ALA A 66 -5.55 12.01 1.67
C ALA A 66 -5.04 10.61 1.33
N GLY A 67 -5.92 9.69 0.89
CA GLY A 67 -5.53 8.35 0.45
C GLY A 67 -4.54 8.40 -0.72
N PHE A 68 -4.81 9.22 -1.74
CA PHE A 68 -3.89 9.44 -2.85
C PHE A 68 -2.58 10.11 -2.43
N LEU A 69 -2.63 11.08 -1.51
CA LEU A 69 -1.42 11.74 -0.99
C LEU A 69 -0.53 10.76 -0.22
N ASP A 70 -1.10 9.98 0.69
CA ASP A 70 -0.38 8.96 1.47
C ASP A 70 0.20 7.89 0.55
N TRP A 71 -0.57 7.47 -0.46
CA TRP A 71 -0.15 6.50 -1.44
C TRP A 71 1.11 6.93 -2.21
N TRP A 72 1.10 8.15 -2.72
CA TRP A 72 2.25 8.69 -3.42
C TRP A 72 3.46 8.88 -2.49
N HIS A 73 3.24 9.36 -1.27
CA HIS A 73 4.32 9.71 -0.35
C HIS A 73 5.00 8.48 0.28
N PHE A 74 4.21 7.53 0.82
CA PHE A 74 4.73 6.40 1.59
C PHE A 74 4.96 5.14 0.75
N TYR A 75 4.23 4.98 -0.35
CA TYR A 75 4.29 3.78 -1.19
C TYR A 75 4.85 4.06 -2.59
N GLY A 76 5.29 5.29 -2.87
CA GLY A 76 5.89 5.67 -4.15
C GLY A 76 4.97 5.49 -5.35
N GLY A 77 3.65 5.41 -5.13
CA GLY A 77 2.67 5.15 -6.19
C GLY A 77 2.61 3.71 -6.70
N ALA A 78 3.28 2.76 -6.06
CA ALA A 78 3.47 1.39 -6.56
C ALA A 78 2.19 0.56 -6.55
N TRP A 79 1.58 0.22 -7.69
CA TRP A 79 0.26 -0.45 -7.73
C TRP A 79 0.20 -1.85 -7.08
N VAL A 80 -0.14 -1.94 -5.79
CA VAL A 80 -0.29 -3.21 -5.06
C VAL A 80 -1.72 -3.76 -5.13
N TYR A 81 -1.85 -5.09 -5.09
CA TYR A 81 -3.16 -5.76 -5.20
C TYR A 81 -4.19 -5.27 -4.16
N PRO A 82 -3.88 -5.18 -2.85
CA PRO A 82 -4.84 -4.65 -1.87
C PRO A 82 -5.24 -3.18 -2.13
N PHE A 83 -4.36 -2.38 -2.72
CA PHE A 83 -4.67 -1.00 -3.09
C PHE A 83 -5.68 -0.93 -4.23
N GLY A 84 -5.49 -1.76 -5.27
CA GLY A 84 -6.45 -1.87 -6.37
C GLY A 84 -7.86 -2.25 -5.91
N ILE A 85 -7.97 -3.19 -4.96
CA ILE A 85 -9.26 -3.55 -4.35
C ILE A 85 -9.87 -2.36 -3.62
N LYS A 86 -9.10 -1.63 -2.82
CA LYS A 86 -9.60 -0.46 -2.07
C LYS A 86 -10.09 0.65 -2.97
N VAL A 87 -9.44 0.89 -4.10
CA VAL A 87 -9.93 1.85 -5.10
C VAL A 87 -11.31 1.42 -5.62
N GLY A 88 -11.46 0.13 -5.95
CA GLY A 88 -12.75 -0.43 -6.39
C GLY A 88 -13.85 -0.30 -5.32
N LEU A 89 -13.55 -0.72 -4.08
CA LEU A 89 -14.48 -0.60 -2.95
C LEU A 89 -14.79 0.87 -2.62
N GLY A 90 -13.82 1.79 -2.71
CA GLY A 90 -14.05 3.21 -2.47
C GLY A 90 -14.99 3.84 -3.50
N ILE A 91 -14.90 3.43 -4.77
CA ILE A 91 -15.85 3.82 -5.82
C ILE A 91 -17.23 3.23 -5.53
N LEU A 92 -17.29 1.95 -5.12
CA LEU A 92 -18.54 1.31 -4.73
C LEU A 92 -19.20 2.04 -3.56
N LEU A 93 -18.46 2.39 -2.51
CA LEU A 93 -18.95 3.18 -1.37
C LEU A 93 -19.53 4.52 -1.82
N LEU A 94 -18.84 5.23 -2.71
CA LEU A 94 -19.30 6.51 -3.25
C LEU A 94 -20.66 6.35 -3.94
N VAL A 95 -20.82 5.32 -4.77
CA VAL A 95 -22.08 5.01 -5.46
C VAL A 95 -23.18 4.64 -4.47
N LEU A 96 -22.87 3.81 -3.47
CA LEU A 96 -23.82 3.40 -2.43
C LEU A 96 -24.29 4.61 -1.60
N LEU A 97 -23.38 5.50 -1.18
CA LEU A 97 -23.74 6.72 -0.46
C LEU A 97 -24.58 7.66 -1.32
N LEU A 98 -24.26 7.82 -2.61
CA LEU A 98 -25.08 8.60 -3.54
C LEU A 98 -26.49 7.99 -3.68
N ALA A 99 -26.60 6.68 -3.84
CA ALA A 99 -27.87 5.99 -3.92
C ALA A 99 -28.69 6.17 -2.63
N ALA A 100 -28.06 6.03 -1.45
CA ALA A 100 -28.68 6.26 -0.16
C ALA A 100 -29.17 7.71 -0.02
N LEU A 101 -28.42 8.71 -0.50
CA LEU A 101 -28.88 10.10 -0.54
C LEU A 101 -30.12 10.27 -1.39
N LEU A 102 -30.12 9.73 -2.62
CA LEU A 102 -31.26 9.84 -3.52
C LEU A 102 -32.51 9.15 -2.97
N LEU A 103 -32.36 7.99 -2.33
CA LEU A 103 -33.44 7.29 -1.65
C LEU A 103 -33.93 8.04 -0.40
N GLY A 104 -33.00 8.62 0.36
CA GLY A 104 -33.29 9.36 1.60
C GLY A 104 -34.08 10.66 1.38
N ARG A 105 -34.03 11.23 0.17
CA ARG A 105 -34.83 12.40 -0.23
C ARG A 105 -36.34 12.12 -0.33
N ARG A 106 -36.74 10.85 -0.46
CA ARG A 106 -38.14 10.47 -0.65
C ARG A 106 -38.80 10.21 0.71
N GLY A 107 -39.79 11.03 1.05
CA GLY A 107 -40.66 10.84 2.22
C GLY A 107 -40.01 11.16 3.58
N LYS A 108 -40.84 11.13 4.62
CA LYS A 108 -40.43 11.47 5.99
C LYS A 108 -39.67 10.33 6.70
N GLY A 109 -39.95 9.07 6.35
CA GLY A 109 -39.35 7.88 6.99
C GLY A 109 -38.12 7.31 6.27
N ILE A 110 -37.73 6.10 6.71
CA ILE A 110 -36.70 5.25 6.08
C ILE A 110 -37.40 4.18 5.24
N SER A 111 -36.98 4.01 3.99
CA SER A 111 -37.47 2.92 3.14
C SER A 111 -36.63 1.65 3.33
N VAL A 112 -37.24 0.48 3.07
CA VAL A 112 -36.50 -0.80 3.07
C VAL A 112 -35.33 -0.76 2.08
N ALA A 113 -35.50 -0.11 0.93
CA ALA A 113 -34.44 0.09 -0.05
C ALA A 113 -33.26 0.90 0.52
N PHE A 114 -33.54 1.97 1.28
CA PHE A 114 -32.49 2.74 1.96
C PHE A 114 -31.72 1.86 2.94
N LEU A 115 -32.41 1.04 3.76
CA LEU A 115 -31.75 0.12 4.69
C LEU A 115 -30.89 -0.92 3.98
N GLY A 116 -31.38 -1.46 2.85
CA GLY A 116 -30.63 -2.39 2.03
C GLY A 116 -29.33 -1.76 1.51
N VAL A 117 -29.38 -0.53 0.98
CA VAL A 117 -28.18 0.20 0.54
C VAL A 117 -27.23 0.48 1.70
N MET A 118 -27.75 0.85 2.87
CA MET A 118 -26.91 1.11 4.03
C MET A 118 -26.26 -0.16 4.61
N LEU A 119 -26.94 -1.31 4.54
CA LEU A 119 -26.33 -2.59 4.88
C LEU A 119 -25.18 -2.93 3.92
N LEU A 120 -25.36 -2.71 2.62
CA LEU A 120 -24.29 -2.90 1.64
C LEU A 120 -23.11 -1.95 1.92
N ALA A 121 -23.38 -0.68 2.24
CA ALA A 121 -22.33 0.28 2.60
C ALA A 121 -21.61 -0.12 3.91
N PHE A 122 -22.31 -0.71 4.87
CA PHE A 122 -21.71 -1.27 6.08
C PHE A 122 -20.76 -2.43 5.76
N VAL A 123 -21.20 -3.40 4.95
CA VAL A 123 -20.37 -4.54 4.53
C VAL A 123 -19.15 -4.06 3.73
N ASP A 124 -19.35 -3.11 2.83
CA ASP A 124 -18.29 -2.49 2.05
C ASP A 124 -17.27 -1.76 2.93
N ALA A 125 -17.72 -1.02 3.96
CA ALA A 125 -16.85 -0.38 4.94
C ALA A 125 -16.01 -1.39 5.74
N VAL A 126 -16.57 -2.55 6.10
CA VAL A 126 -15.82 -3.64 6.74
C VAL A 126 -14.73 -4.18 5.79
N ALA A 127 -15.07 -4.40 4.52
CA ALA A 127 -14.11 -4.85 3.51
C ALA A 127 -13.00 -3.81 3.29
N LEU A 128 -13.35 -2.52 3.18
CA LEU A 128 -12.41 -1.40 3.12
C LEU A 128 -11.47 -1.38 4.33
N GLY A 129 -11.98 -1.66 5.54
CA GLY A 129 -11.18 -1.77 6.76
C GLY A 129 -10.22 -2.96 6.74
N TYR A 130 -10.65 -4.11 6.23
CA TYR A 130 -9.81 -5.31 6.10
C TYR A 130 -8.64 -5.07 5.12
N PHE A 131 -8.92 -4.66 3.88
CA PHE A 131 -7.86 -4.29 2.93
C PHE A 131 -7.11 -3.03 3.38
N GLY A 132 -7.77 -2.18 4.17
CA GLY A 132 -7.22 -1.19 5.11
C GLY A 132 -5.95 -1.68 5.77
N GLY A 133 -6.15 -2.64 6.66
CA GLY A 133 -5.12 -3.33 7.41
C GLY A 133 -4.13 -4.08 6.52
N GLU A 134 -4.57 -4.75 5.46
CA GLU A 134 -3.65 -5.50 4.59
C GLU A 134 -2.62 -4.60 3.89
N VAL A 135 -2.99 -3.35 3.57
CA VAL A 135 -2.02 -2.38 3.00
C VAL A 135 -0.96 -1.96 4.05
N VAL A 136 -1.33 -1.87 5.32
CA VAL A 136 -0.45 -1.33 6.38
C VAL A 136 0.32 -2.43 7.11
N PHE A 137 -0.33 -3.56 7.36
CA PHE A 137 0.12 -4.66 8.21
C PHE A 137 0.28 -5.98 7.44
N GLY A 138 -0.24 -6.05 6.20
CA GLY A 138 -0.09 -7.25 5.38
C GLY A 138 1.37 -7.54 5.11
N GLN A 139 1.72 -8.83 5.09
CA GLN A 139 3.09 -9.22 4.79
C GLN A 139 3.33 -9.16 3.29
N GLN A 140 3.72 -7.97 2.85
CA GLN A 140 3.84 -7.62 1.44
C GLN A 140 5.20 -8.01 0.86
N ALA A 141 5.23 -9.17 0.22
CA ALA A 141 6.37 -9.71 -0.51
C ALA A 141 5.94 -10.01 -1.96
N PRO A 142 6.74 -9.65 -2.98
CA PRO A 142 6.55 -10.18 -4.32
C PRO A 142 6.63 -11.71 -4.32
N ASP A 143 5.75 -12.36 -5.06
CA ASP A 143 5.80 -13.82 -5.17
C ASP A 143 7.04 -14.25 -5.94
N ALA A 144 7.80 -15.20 -5.39
CA ALA A 144 8.94 -15.81 -6.05
C ALA A 144 8.93 -17.33 -5.80
N PRO A 145 8.15 -18.11 -6.59
CA PRO A 145 7.92 -19.53 -6.33
C PRO A 145 9.20 -20.39 -6.28
N GLU A 146 10.26 -19.96 -6.96
CA GLU A 146 11.57 -20.62 -6.99
C GLU A 146 12.47 -20.23 -5.80
N HIS A 147 12.11 -19.17 -5.05
CA HIS A 147 12.86 -18.61 -3.92
C HIS A 147 12.01 -18.52 -2.65
N ARG A 148 11.15 -19.51 -2.39
CA ARG A 148 10.19 -19.49 -1.26
C ARG A 148 10.82 -19.27 0.10
N VAL A 149 12.04 -19.77 0.32
CA VAL A 149 12.74 -19.60 1.60
C VAL A 149 13.11 -18.13 1.80
N GLY A 150 13.73 -17.50 0.80
CA GLY A 150 14.05 -16.08 0.83
C GLY A 150 12.80 -15.20 0.92
N GLU A 151 11.76 -15.54 0.15
CA GLU A 151 10.45 -14.87 0.21
C GLU A 151 9.87 -14.93 1.63
N THR A 152 9.87 -16.11 2.26
CA THR A 152 9.41 -16.31 3.64
C THR A 152 10.22 -15.45 4.60
N VAL A 153 11.55 -15.46 4.50
CA VAL A 153 12.40 -14.64 5.37
C VAL A 153 12.06 -13.15 5.22
N PHE A 154 11.91 -12.66 3.98
CA PHE A 154 11.53 -11.28 3.71
C PHE A 154 10.15 -10.94 4.29
N ARG A 155 9.17 -11.79 4.03
CA ARG A 155 7.78 -11.64 4.47
C ARG A 155 7.65 -11.53 5.99
N TYR A 156 8.42 -12.31 6.76
CA TYR A 156 8.32 -12.31 8.22
C TYR A 156 9.27 -11.33 8.94
N ASN A 157 10.33 -10.86 8.28
CA ASN A 157 11.37 -10.06 8.93
C ASN A 157 11.55 -8.67 8.33
N CYS A 158 11.18 -8.47 7.06
CA CYS A 158 11.52 -7.27 6.30
C CYS A 158 10.28 -6.51 5.84
N SER A 159 9.24 -7.19 5.36
CA SER A 159 8.10 -6.57 4.68
C SER A 159 7.30 -5.59 5.56
N GLY A 160 7.40 -5.73 6.88
CA GLY A 160 6.86 -4.75 7.81
C GLY A 160 7.39 -3.36 7.49
N CYS A 161 8.71 -3.18 7.46
CA CYS A 161 9.36 -1.89 7.14
C CYS A 161 9.53 -1.67 5.63
N HIS A 162 9.69 -2.76 4.87
CA HIS A 162 10.03 -2.77 3.45
C HIS A 162 8.93 -3.44 2.60
N PRO A 163 7.70 -2.93 2.58
CA PRO A 163 6.63 -3.50 1.77
C PRO A 163 7.01 -3.50 0.29
N PHE A 164 6.91 -4.66 -0.37
CA PHE A 164 7.29 -4.85 -1.79
C PHE A 164 8.71 -4.38 -2.15
N GLY A 165 9.62 -4.29 -1.18
CA GLY A 165 10.99 -3.81 -1.37
C GLY A 165 11.14 -2.29 -1.26
N GLY A 166 10.08 -1.55 -0.94
CA GLY A 166 10.14 -0.13 -0.58
C GLY A 166 10.76 0.10 0.80
N ASN A 167 10.51 1.27 1.39
CA ASN A 167 10.82 1.55 2.80
C ASN A 167 9.88 2.62 3.34
N HIS A 168 8.92 2.25 4.19
CA HIS A 168 7.93 3.22 4.70
C HIS A 168 8.50 4.09 5.84
N ILE A 169 9.57 3.64 6.51
CA ILE A 169 10.22 4.38 7.62
C ILE A 169 11.17 5.43 7.06
N ALA A 170 11.94 5.06 6.03
CA ALA A 170 12.90 5.93 5.36
C ALA A 170 12.74 5.80 3.82
N PRO A 171 11.78 6.51 3.20
CA PRO A 171 11.43 6.37 1.78
C PRO A 171 12.57 6.54 0.76
N ARG A 172 13.67 7.19 1.15
CA ARG A 172 14.87 7.37 0.32
C ARG A 172 15.84 6.18 0.34
N HIS A 173 15.58 5.18 1.18
CA HIS A 173 16.42 4.01 1.35
C HIS A 173 15.62 2.70 1.18
N PRO A 174 14.99 2.46 0.01
CA PRO A 174 14.31 1.20 -0.29
C PRO A 174 15.29 0.03 -0.40
N VAL A 175 14.76 -1.20 -0.34
CA VAL A 175 15.53 -2.41 -0.74
C VAL A 175 15.75 -2.41 -2.25
N ILE A 176 14.73 -2.03 -3.02
CA ILE A 176 14.82 -1.93 -4.49
C ILE A 176 15.97 -0.98 -4.88
N GLY A 177 16.89 -1.47 -5.71
CA GLY A 177 18.07 -0.70 -6.15
C GLY A 177 19.13 -0.51 -5.06
N ALA A 178 19.01 -1.15 -3.90
CA ALA A 178 20.06 -1.14 -2.89
C ALA A 178 21.30 -1.89 -3.39
N HIS A 179 22.48 -1.35 -3.07
CA HIS A 179 23.78 -1.92 -3.44
C HIS A 179 24.04 -3.34 -2.89
N VAL A 180 23.23 -3.79 -1.92
CA VAL A 180 23.31 -5.13 -1.32
C VAL A 180 22.56 -6.20 -2.12
N ILE A 181 21.77 -5.82 -3.13
CA ILE A 181 21.06 -6.78 -3.98
C ILE A 181 22.08 -7.58 -4.80
N GLY A 182 21.92 -8.91 -4.83
CA GLY A 182 22.75 -9.81 -5.65
C GLY A 182 24.11 -10.19 -5.04
N ASN A 183 24.45 -9.63 -3.87
CA ASN A 183 25.67 -9.99 -3.14
C ASN A 183 25.31 -10.55 -1.75
N PRO A 184 25.38 -11.88 -1.53
CA PRO A 184 24.96 -12.50 -0.28
C PRO A 184 25.84 -12.10 0.92
N GLU A 185 27.13 -11.88 0.72
CA GLU A 185 28.05 -11.46 1.78
C GLU A 185 27.73 -10.04 2.25
N SER A 186 27.48 -9.14 1.30
CA SER A 186 27.15 -7.74 1.55
C SER A 186 25.78 -7.60 2.23
N LEU A 187 24.79 -8.36 1.76
CA LEU A 187 23.49 -8.42 2.43
C LEU A 187 23.62 -8.95 3.87
N THR A 188 24.37 -10.04 4.06
CA THR A 188 24.56 -10.65 5.37
C THR A 188 25.24 -9.65 6.32
N ALA A 189 26.34 -9.03 5.89
CA ALA A 189 27.04 -8.01 6.67
C ALA A 189 26.12 -6.84 7.04
N TRP A 190 25.32 -6.36 6.08
CA TRP A 190 24.36 -5.27 6.31
C TRP A 190 23.31 -5.64 7.35
N ILE A 191 22.64 -6.79 7.24
CA ILE A 191 21.58 -7.16 8.19
C ILE A 191 22.12 -7.51 9.58
N ARG A 192 23.41 -7.87 9.71
CA ARG A 192 24.06 -8.08 11.02
C ARG A 192 24.32 -6.77 11.76
N SER A 193 24.65 -5.70 11.03
CA SER A 193 25.00 -4.40 11.61
C SER A 193 24.45 -3.23 10.79
N PRO A 194 23.12 -3.08 10.67
CA PRO A 194 22.51 -2.05 9.84
C PRO A 194 22.58 -0.68 10.53
N ALA A 195 22.41 0.38 9.74
CA ALA A 195 22.20 1.72 10.28
C ALA A 195 20.80 1.83 10.95
N PRO A 196 20.67 2.56 12.09
CA PRO A 196 19.37 2.87 12.67
C PRO A 196 18.45 3.56 11.65
N PRO A 197 17.12 3.33 11.69
CA PRO A 197 16.36 2.62 12.72
C PRO A 197 16.18 1.11 12.48
N MET A 198 16.84 0.54 11.46
CA MET A 198 16.72 -0.88 11.15
C MET A 198 17.36 -1.71 12.29
N PRO A 199 16.66 -2.74 12.83
CA PRO A 199 17.23 -3.59 13.86
C PRO A 199 18.25 -4.56 13.25
N ALA A 200 19.27 -4.93 14.03
CA ALA A 200 20.17 -6.02 13.67
C ALA A 200 19.44 -7.38 13.69
N PHE A 201 19.79 -8.25 12.74
CA PHE A 201 19.33 -9.62 12.66
C PHE A 201 20.52 -10.54 12.97
N PRO A 202 20.65 -11.10 14.19
CA PRO A 202 21.73 -12.03 14.51
C PRO A 202 21.52 -13.41 13.86
N PRO A 203 22.56 -14.27 13.78
CA PRO A 203 22.44 -15.63 13.23
C PRO A 203 21.35 -16.48 13.89
N ALA A 204 21.09 -16.25 15.18
CA ALA A 204 20.00 -16.89 15.93
C ALA A 204 18.59 -16.53 15.41
N ARG A 205 18.42 -15.39 14.73
CA ARG A 205 17.14 -14.96 14.14
C ARG A 205 17.04 -15.28 12.65
N ILE A 206 18.11 -15.03 11.91
CA ILE A 206 18.24 -15.37 10.48
C ILE A 206 19.61 -16.04 10.32
N SER A 207 19.67 -17.34 10.07
CA SER A 207 20.94 -18.04 9.82
C SER A 207 21.62 -17.53 8.54
N ASP A 208 22.92 -17.79 8.38
CA ASP A 208 23.65 -17.38 7.16
C ASP A 208 23.07 -18.03 5.90
N ASP A 209 22.63 -19.29 5.99
CA ASP A 209 21.94 -19.98 4.89
C ASP A 209 20.65 -19.24 4.49
N ARG A 210 19.84 -18.83 5.48
CA ARG A 210 18.62 -18.05 5.22
C ARG A 210 18.92 -16.65 4.70
N ALA A 211 20.05 -16.05 5.08
CA ALA A 211 20.50 -14.77 4.53
C ALA A 211 20.93 -14.91 3.05
N ARG A 212 21.55 -16.03 2.66
CA ARG A 212 21.85 -16.33 1.25
C ARG A 212 20.58 -16.52 0.42
N GLU A 213 19.62 -17.29 0.93
CA GLU A 213 18.29 -17.46 0.30
C GLU A 213 17.56 -16.12 0.14
N LEU A 214 17.64 -15.24 1.15
CA LEU A 214 17.10 -13.89 1.08
C LEU A 214 17.77 -13.04 0.00
N SER A 215 19.10 -13.15 -0.15
CA SER A 215 19.84 -12.46 -1.21
C SER A 215 19.46 -12.96 -2.61
N ALA A 216 19.33 -14.28 -2.77
CA ALA A 216 18.86 -14.88 -4.02
C ALA A 216 17.46 -14.40 -4.39
N TYR A 217 16.55 -14.36 -3.41
CA TYR A 217 15.22 -13.78 -3.57
C TYR A 217 15.27 -12.30 -4.00
N PHE A 218 16.14 -11.47 -3.39
CA PHE A 218 16.30 -10.06 -3.79
C PHE A 218 16.79 -9.93 -5.23
N GLY A 219 17.76 -10.76 -5.63
CA GLY A 219 18.26 -10.80 -7.00
C GLY A 219 17.18 -11.21 -8.00
N ALA A 220 16.40 -12.22 -7.68
CA ALA A 220 15.33 -12.71 -8.55
C ALA A 220 14.21 -11.68 -8.76
N VAL A 221 13.80 -11.01 -7.68
CA VAL A 221 12.66 -10.08 -7.71
C VAL A 221 13.05 -8.68 -8.18
N TRP A 222 14.24 -8.19 -7.79
CA TRP A 222 14.64 -6.79 -8.00
C TRP A 222 15.99 -6.62 -8.70
N GLY A 223 16.67 -7.69 -9.08
CA GLY A 223 18.05 -7.65 -9.61
C GLY A 223 18.23 -7.19 -11.07
N LYS A 224 17.23 -6.58 -11.74
CA LYS A 224 17.40 -6.18 -13.14
C LYS A 224 18.03 -4.79 -13.28
N GLY A 225 19.34 -4.76 -13.52
CA GLY A 225 20.08 -3.56 -13.93
C GLY A 225 21.61 -3.61 -13.99
N GLN A 226 22.27 -4.77 -13.90
CA GLN A 226 23.75 -4.83 -14.00
C GLN A 226 24.31 -5.63 -15.20
N GLU A 227 23.44 -6.23 -16.03
CA GLU A 227 23.86 -7.00 -17.22
C GLU A 227 23.17 -6.47 -18.51
N ARG A 228 23.66 -5.33 -19.02
CA ARG A 228 23.71 -5.00 -20.46
C ARG A 228 24.90 -4.05 -20.65
N GLY A 229 26.11 -4.60 -20.71
CA GLY A 229 27.28 -3.75 -20.91
C GLY A 229 28.63 -4.44 -21.01
N GLU A 230 28.74 -5.76 -20.87
CA GLU A 230 30.01 -6.45 -21.09
C GLU A 230 29.79 -7.74 -21.89
N GLY A 231 30.30 -7.74 -23.13
CA GLY A 231 30.64 -8.96 -23.85
C GLY A 231 29.77 -9.31 -25.05
N GLN A 232 30.04 -8.70 -26.21
CA GLN A 232 30.31 -9.44 -27.45
C GLN A 232 30.67 -8.49 -28.59
N GLU A 233 31.95 -8.35 -28.87
CA GLU A 233 32.50 -8.39 -30.24
C GLU A 233 34.02 -8.53 -30.16
N GLY A 234 34.44 -9.79 -30.16
CA GLY A 234 35.83 -10.21 -30.15
C GLY A 234 35.98 -11.55 -30.87
N HIS A 235 35.81 -11.52 -32.19
CA HIS A 235 36.30 -12.49 -33.19
C HIS A 235 36.39 -11.70 -34.50
N GLY A 236 37.51 -11.52 -35.20
CA GLY A 236 38.69 -12.37 -35.37
C GLY A 236 38.73 -12.81 -36.85
N HIS A 237 39.79 -12.41 -37.57
CA HIS A 237 40.13 -12.60 -39.01
C HIS A 237 39.83 -11.37 -39.87
N GLY A 238 40.76 -10.68 -40.55
CA GLY A 238 42.11 -11.01 -40.97
C GLY A 238 42.15 -11.04 -42.50
N ASP A 239 42.69 -10.02 -43.17
CA ASP A 239 43.64 -10.16 -44.30
C ASP A 239 44.23 -8.82 -44.78
N MET A 240 45.37 -8.92 -45.45
CA MET A 240 46.34 -7.91 -45.82
C MET A 240 46.10 -7.17 -47.16
N GLY A 241 46.86 -6.09 -47.36
CA GLY A 241 47.20 -5.49 -48.65
C GLY A 241 46.72 -4.04 -48.77
N GLY A 242 47.49 -3.01 -49.12
CA GLY A 242 48.81 -2.92 -49.74
C GLY A 242 48.81 -1.62 -50.59
N GLY A 243 49.90 -0.84 -50.55
CA GLY A 243 50.13 0.35 -51.39
C GLY A 243 49.33 1.59 -50.95
N GLY A 244 49.84 2.81 -50.93
CA GLY A 244 50.95 3.41 -51.65
C GLY A 244 50.49 4.81 -52.12
N HIS A 245 51.42 5.76 -52.10
CA HIS A 245 51.39 7.08 -52.74
C HIS A 245 50.84 8.31 -52.00
N GLN A 246 51.84 9.18 -51.75
CA GLN A 246 51.88 10.65 -51.84
C GLN A 246 51.40 11.47 -50.63
#